data_AF-U2JJ63-F1
#
_entry.id   AF-U2JJ63-F1
#
_cell.length_a   1.000
_cell.length_b   1.000
_cell.length_c   1.000
_cell.angle_alpha   90.00
_cell.angle_beta   90.00
_cell.angle_gamma   90.00
#
_symmetry.space_group_name_H-M   'P 1'
#
loop_
_entity.id
_entity.type
_entity.pdbx_description
1 polymer ?
#
loop_
_entity_poly.entity_id
_entity_poly.type
_entity_poly.pdbx_seq_one_letter_code
_entity_poly.pdbx_strand_id
1 'polypeptide(L)'
;FDQIENPDGSKSSVLNKKETLLAGQKQELLKEEFKNWIFSDQERRSRLVKLYNERFNSIRNREYDGSNLSFEGMNTEIELRPHQRNAIARSLYGGNTLLAHVVGSGKTFEMVASA
;
A
#
# COMPACT_ATOMS: atom_id res chain seq x y z
N PHE A 1 7.69 2.18 -30.69
CA PHE A 1 6.83 2.01 -31.87
C PHE A 1 7.24 3.09 -32.83
N ASP A 2 7.50 2.73 -34.07
CA ASP A 2 7.75 3.68 -35.13
C ASP A 2 6.46 3.86 -35.94
N GLN A 3 6.27 5.05 -36.50
CA GLN A 3 5.12 5.32 -37.35
C GLN A 3 5.50 5.13 -38.81
N ILE A 4 4.69 4.34 -39.53
CA ILE A 4 4.77 4.21 -40.98
C ILE A 4 3.51 4.81 -41.60
N GLU A 5 3.68 5.44 -42.76
CA GLU A 5 2.57 5.94 -43.56
C GLU A 5 2.13 4.85 -44.53
N ASN A 6 0.84 4.53 -44.50
CA ASN A 6 0.22 3.56 -45.38
C ASN A 6 -0.09 4.21 -46.74
N PRO A 7 -0.28 3.42 -47.82
CA PRO A 7 -0.57 3.96 -49.16
C PRO A 7 -1.84 4.83 -49.26
N ASP A 8 -2.76 4.72 -48.29
CA ASP A 8 -3.99 5.50 -48.18
C ASP A 8 -3.82 6.81 -47.39
N GLY A 9 -2.59 7.15 -46.97
CA GLY A 9 -2.26 8.33 -46.16
C GLY A 9 -2.55 8.16 -44.66
N SER A 10 -3.04 6.99 -44.22
CA SER A 10 -3.20 6.69 -42.79
C SER A 10 -1.85 6.34 -42.15
N LYS A 11 -1.70 6.57 -40.84
CA LYS A 11 -0.47 6.21 -40.10
C LYS A 11 -0.72 4.99 -39.22
N SER A 12 0.18 4.00 -39.30
CA SER A 12 0.16 2.84 -38.42
C SER A 12 1.40 2.80 -37.53
N SER A 13 1.22 2.37 -36.28
CA SER A 13 2.30 2.22 -35.30
C SER A 13 2.81 0.79 -35.31
N VAL A 14 4.08 0.60 -35.65
CA VAL A 14 4.73 -0.71 -35.70
C VAL A 14 5.64 -0.88 -34.49
N LEU A 15 5.53 -2.02 -33.82
CA LEU A 15 6.36 -2.33 -32.66
C LEU A 15 7.81 -2.61 -33.10
N ASN A 16 8.74 -1.90 -32.48
CA ASN A 16 10.19 -2.07 -32.70
C ASN A 16 10.67 -3.28 -31.91
N LYS A 17 10.36 -4.49 -32.39
CA LYS A 17 10.56 -5.75 -31.64
C LYS A 17 12.04 -5.95 -31.25
N LYS A 18 12.97 -5.67 -32.16
CA LYS A 18 14.40 -5.86 -31.95
C LYS A 18 14.96 -4.85 -30.95
N GLU A 19 14.58 -3.59 -31.10
CA GLU A 19 15.01 -2.47 -30.27
C GLU A 19 14.46 -2.61 -28.85
N THR A 20 13.20 -3.06 -28.73
CA THR A 20 12.56 -3.36 -27.45
C THR A 20 13.26 -4.53 -26.75
N LEU A 21 13.62 -5.58 -27.49
CA LEU A 21 14.40 -6.70 -26.95
C LEU A 21 15.78 -6.24 -26.46
N LEU A 22 16.51 -5.46 -27.26
CA LEU A 22 17.83 -4.93 -26.91
C LEU A 22 17.76 -4.01 -25.69
N ALA A 23 16.74 -3.15 -25.61
CA ALA A 23 16.50 -2.31 -24.44
C ALA A 23 16.25 -3.15 -23.17
N GLY A 24 15.47 -4.22 -23.28
CA GLY A 24 15.24 -5.17 -22.19
C GLY A 24 16.53 -5.86 -21.73
N GLN A 25 17.37 -6.30 -22.66
CA GLN A 25 18.68 -6.90 -22.33
C GLN A 25 19.60 -5.90 -21.60
N LYS A 26 19.66 -4.65 -22.06
CA LYS A 26 20.44 -3.61 -21.38
C LYS A 26 19.88 -3.27 -20.00
N GLN A 27 18.56 -3.25 -19.85
CA GLN A 27 17.92 -3.07 -18.55
C GLN A 27 18.32 -4.17 -17.57
N GLU A 28 18.36 -5.42 -18.01
CA GLU A 28 18.73 -6.53 -17.14
C GLU A 28 20.19 -6.47 -16.71
N LEU A 29 21.11 -6.13 -17.63
CA LEU A 29 22.51 -5.87 -17.28
C LEU A 29 22.66 -4.76 -16.25
N LEU A 30 21.91 -3.66 -16.38
CA LEU A 30 21.93 -2.58 -15.38
C LEU A 30 21.41 -3.04 -14.01
N LYS A 31 20.38 -3.89 -13.97
CA LYS A 31 19.88 -4.45 -12.70
C LYS A 31 20.93 -5.33 -12.03
N GLU A 32 21.59 -6.21 -12.79
CA GLU A 32 22.63 -7.10 -12.26
C GLU A 32 23.83 -6.31 -11.75
N GLU A 33 24.32 -5.33 -12.53
CA GLU A 33 25.42 -4.46 -12.09
C GLU A 33 25.04 -3.64 -10.86
N PHE A 34 23.80 -3.15 -10.78
CA PHE A 34 23.33 -2.46 -9.57
C PHE A 34 23.31 -3.38 -8.35
N LYS A 35 22.87 -4.65 -8.50
CA LYS A 35 22.92 -5.64 -7.40
C LYS A 35 24.37 -5.87 -6.96
N ASN A 36 25.28 -6.12 -7.89
CA ASN A 36 26.70 -6.31 -7.57
C ASN A 36 27.27 -5.07 -6.85
N TRP A 37 26.96 -3.87 -7.37
CA TRP A 37 27.41 -2.61 -6.81
C TRP A 37 26.85 -2.32 -5.42
N ILE A 38 25.57 -2.61 -5.14
CA ILE A 38 24.97 -2.35 -3.82
C ILE A 38 25.46 -3.35 -2.77
N PHE A 39 25.69 -4.62 -3.13
CA PHE A 39 26.10 -5.65 -2.18
C PHE A 39 27.62 -5.76 -1.99
N SER A 40 28.43 -5.16 -2.86
CA SER A 40 29.90 -5.12 -2.71
C SER A 40 30.40 -4.27 -1.53
N ASP A 41 29.54 -3.42 -0.95
CA ASP A 41 29.89 -2.50 0.13
C ASP A 41 28.76 -2.45 1.18
N GLN A 42 29.06 -2.99 2.37
CA GLN A 42 28.08 -3.12 3.45
C GLN A 42 27.66 -1.76 4.05
N GLU A 43 28.56 -0.78 4.11
CA GLU A 43 28.23 0.55 4.64
C GLU A 43 27.29 1.28 3.69
N ARG A 44 27.59 1.24 2.39
CA ARG A 44 26.74 1.79 1.34
C ARG A 44 25.35 1.16 1.35
N ARG A 45 25.28 -0.17 1.39
CA ARG A 45 24.01 -0.91 1.49
C ARG A 45 23.18 -0.42 2.66
N SER A 46 23.79 -0.36 3.85
CA SER A 46 23.10 0.04 5.08
C SER A 46 22.57 1.48 4.99
N ARG A 47 23.39 2.40 4.46
CA ARG A 47 22.98 3.80 4.24
C ARG A 47 21.81 3.92 3.26
N LEU A 48 21.84 3.20 2.14
CA LEU A 48 20.78 3.26 1.13
C LEU A 48 19.48 2.61 1.61
N VAL A 49 19.55 1.48 2.33
CA VAL A 49 18.37 0.85 2.94
C VAL A 49 17.71 1.79 3.94
N LYS A 50 18.51 2.43 4.80
CA LYS A 50 17.99 3.43 5.75
C LYS A 50 17.29 4.59 5.01
N LEU A 51 17.94 5.17 4.01
CA LEU A 51 17.38 6.26 3.21
C LEU A 51 16.08 5.85 2.50
N TYR A 52 16.04 4.63 1.94
CA TYR A 52 14.85 4.12 1.28
C TYR A 52 13.69 3.97 2.28
N ASN A 53 13.96 3.41 3.45
CA ASN A 53 12.94 3.26 4.48
C ASN A 53 12.44 4.61 5.00
N GLU A 54 13.33 5.58 5.19
CA GLU A 54 12.94 6.93 5.62
C GLU A 54 12.10 7.67 4.57
N ARG A 55 12.39 7.49 3.28
CA ARG A 55 11.71 8.21 2.20
C ARG A 55 10.45 7.53 1.69
N PHE A 56 10.44 6.20 1.64
CA PHE A 56 9.42 5.43 0.94
C PHE A 56 8.68 4.44 1.84
N ASN A 57 9.37 3.78 2.78
CA ASN A 57 8.73 2.86 3.74
C ASN A 57 8.52 3.49 5.14
N SER A 58 8.27 4.79 5.20
CA SER A 58 8.12 5.52 6.47
C SER A 58 6.66 5.79 6.86
N ILE A 59 5.72 5.48 5.97
CA ILE A 59 4.29 5.63 6.23
C ILE A 59 3.69 4.26 6.54
N ARG A 60 3.30 4.06 7.79
CA ARG A 60 2.51 2.89 8.24
C ARG A 60 1.17 3.40 8.75
N ASN A 61 0.09 2.71 8.38
CA ASN A 61 -1.22 2.99 8.95
C ASN A 61 -1.19 2.73 10.46
N ARG A 62 -1.75 3.65 11.23
CA ARG A 62 -1.94 3.43 12.68
C ARG A 62 -2.90 2.27 12.87
N GLU A 63 -2.42 1.25 13.57
CA GLU A 63 -3.24 0.15 14.05
C GLU A 63 -3.84 0.53 15.41
N TYR A 64 -5.11 0.20 15.60
CA TYR A 64 -5.84 0.48 16.83
C TYR A 64 -6.23 -0.85 17.46
N ASP A 65 -5.95 -0.99 18.75
CA ASP A 65 -6.33 -2.15 19.55
C ASP A 65 -7.33 -1.72 20.63
N GLY A 66 -8.57 -2.18 20.50
CA GLY A 66 -9.64 -1.95 21.46
C GLY A 66 -9.84 -3.11 22.44
N SER A 67 -8.94 -4.08 22.49
CA SER A 67 -9.04 -5.24 23.40
C SER A 67 -9.25 -4.83 24.85
N ASN A 68 -8.63 -3.73 25.28
CA ASN A 68 -8.69 -3.21 26.66
C ASN A 68 -9.86 -2.26 26.95
N LEU A 69 -10.77 -2.00 25.98
CA LEU A 69 -11.91 -1.13 26.21
C LEU A 69 -12.98 -1.80 27.09
N SER A 70 -13.46 -1.13 28.13
CA SER A 70 -14.67 -1.55 28.85
C SER A 70 -15.89 -0.79 28.32
N PHE A 71 -17.03 -1.48 28.26
CA PHE A 71 -18.30 -0.93 27.81
C PHE A 71 -19.33 -1.06 28.92
N GLU A 72 -19.14 -0.28 29.99
CA GLU A 72 -20.04 -0.29 31.15
C GLU A 72 -21.45 0.17 30.74
N GLY A 73 -22.47 -0.57 31.20
CA GLY A 73 -23.86 -0.30 30.83
C GLY A 73 -24.28 -0.84 29.46
N MET A 74 -23.38 -1.48 28.71
CA MET A 74 -23.75 -2.18 27.47
C MET A 74 -24.59 -3.42 27.78
N ASN A 75 -25.59 -3.70 26.93
CA ASN A 75 -26.38 -4.92 27.01
C ASN A 75 -25.46 -6.16 26.92
N THR A 76 -25.54 -7.05 27.91
CA THR A 76 -24.74 -8.27 28.02
C THR A 76 -25.01 -9.30 26.92
N GLU A 77 -26.15 -9.21 26.23
CA GLU A 77 -26.46 -10.08 25.08
C GLU A 77 -25.71 -9.68 23.80
N ILE A 78 -25.06 -8.52 23.78
CA ILE A 78 -24.33 -8.01 22.61
C ILE A 78 -22.84 -8.08 22.90
N GLU A 79 -22.14 -8.94 22.17
CA GLU A 79 -20.68 -9.01 22.22
C GLU A 79 -20.06 -8.38 20.97
N LEU A 80 -19.20 -7.37 21.18
CA LEU A 80 -18.49 -6.70 20.10
C LEU A 80 -17.33 -7.55 19.60
N ARG A 81 -17.29 -7.77 18.29
CA ARG A 81 -16.19 -8.48 17.62
C ARG A 81 -14.89 -7.67 17.69
N PRO A 82 -13.71 -8.32 17.57
CA PRO A 82 -12.42 -7.63 17.65
C PRO A 82 -12.29 -6.43 16.71
N HIS A 83 -12.79 -6.53 15.47
CA HIS A 83 -12.74 -5.42 14.52
C HIS A 83 -13.59 -4.22 14.94
N GLN A 84 -14.73 -4.46 15.61
CA GLN A 84 -15.62 -3.41 16.09
C GLN A 84 -14.98 -2.67 17.25
N ARG A 85 -14.34 -3.40 18.17
CA ARG A 85 -13.57 -2.81 19.29
C ARG A 85 -12.41 -1.95 18.76
N ASN A 86 -11.70 -2.43 17.74
CA ASN A 86 -10.62 -1.68 17.11
C ASN A 86 -11.15 -0.44 16.35
N ALA A 87 -12.32 -0.53 15.72
CA ALA A 87 -13.00 0.60 15.10
C ALA A 87 -13.41 1.67 16.13
N ILE A 88 -13.90 1.26 17.30
CA ILE A 88 -14.22 2.17 18.41
C ILE A 88 -12.94 2.81 18.95
N ALA A 89 -11.89 2.04 19.21
CA ALA A 89 -10.57 2.58 19.60
C ALA A 89 -10.03 3.59 18.57
N ARG A 90 -10.24 3.33 17.28
CA ARG A 90 -9.90 4.26 16.20
C ARG A 90 -10.70 5.55 16.29
N SER A 91 -11.99 5.49 16.57
CA SER A 91 -12.82 6.68 16.78
C SER A 91 -12.34 7.49 17.99
N LEU A 92 -12.18 6.84 19.14
CA LEU A 92 -11.80 7.48 20.41
C LEU A 92 -10.40 8.14 20.35
N TYR A 93 -9.42 7.46 19.75
CA TYR A 93 -8.03 7.93 19.74
C TYR A 93 -7.61 8.65 18.45
N GLY A 94 -8.43 8.56 17.40
CA GLY A 94 -8.16 9.09 16.06
C GLY A 94 -8.97 10.34 15.70
N GLY A 95 -10.00 10.68 16.47
CA GLY A 95 -10.89 11.80 16.17
C GLY A 95 -11.78 11.49 14.96
N ASN A 96 -11.83 12.40 13.98
CA ASN A 96 -12.68 12.23 12.79
C ASN A 96 -12.36 10.91 12.05
N THR A 97 -13.29 9.96 12.10
CA THR A 97 -13.05 8.58 11.68
C THR A 97 -14.13 8.12 10.69
N LEU A 98 -13.69 7.69 9.51
CA LEU A 98 -14.52 6.98 8.55
C LEU A 98 -14.53 5.47 8.85
N LEU A 99 -15.72 4.93 9.12
CA LEU A 99 -15.99 3.49 9.33
C LEU A 99 -16.55 2.84 8.05
N ALA A 100 -15.71 2.65 7.03
CA ALA A 100 -16.08 2.13 5.72
C ALA A 100 -16.15 0.59 5.66
N HIS A 101 -16.86 -0.05 6.59
CA HIS A 101 -17.04 -1.50 6.57
C HIS A 101 -18.15 -1.93 5.59
N VAL A 102 -18.22 -3.21 5.24
CA VAL A 102 -19.31 -3.81 4.42
C VAL A 102 -20.65 -3.84 5.15
N VAL A 103 -21.77 -3.88 4.42
CA VAL A 103 -23.12 -4.01 5.03
C VAL A 103 -23.18 -5.24 5.93
N GLY A 104 -23.85 -5.13 7.08
CA GLY A 104 -23.96 -6.22 8.06
C GLY A 104 -22.75 -6.41 8.99
N SER A 105 -21.68 -5.63 8.84
CA SER A 105 -20.49 -5.73 9.70
C SER A 105 -20.67 -5.20 11.13
N GLY A 106 -21.84 -4.60 11.43
CA GLY A 106 -22.14 -4.02 12.74
C GLY A 106 -21.66 -2.58 12.94
N LYS A 107 -21.54 -1.78 11.87
CA LYS A 107 -21.16 -0.34 11.94
C LYS A 107 -22.01 0.49 12.89
N THR A 108 -23.30 0.14 13.03
CA THR A 108 -24.21 0.83 13.97
C THR A 108 -23.79 0.63 15.41
N PHE A 109 -23.38 -0.59 15.80
CA PHE A 109 -22.86 -0.85 17.14
C PHE A 109 -21.56 -0.09 17.41
N GLU A 110 -20.68 -0.02 16.41
CA GLU A 110 -19.44 0.77 16.48
C GLU A 110 -19.73 2.26 16.72
N MET A 111 -20.69 2.84 15.97
CA MET A 111 -21.05 4.25 16.10
C MET A 111 -21.68 4.57 17.47
N VAL A 112 -22.62 3.75 17.94
CA VAL A 112 -23.28 3.96 19.24
C VAL A 112 -22.28 3.83 20.40
N ALA A 113 -21.38 2.85 20.34
CA ALA A 113 -20.38 2.64 21.38
C ALA A 113 -19.23 3.66 21.36
N SER A 114 -19.13 4.49 20.32
CA SER A 114 -18.11 5.55 20.19
C SER A 114 -18.62 6.94 20.59
N ALA A 115 -19.93 7.10 20.83
CA ALA A 115 -20.58 8.36 21.17
C ALA A 115 -20.53 8.62 22.68
#